data_AF-A0A264VZH1-F1
#
_entry.id   AF-A0A264VZH1-F1
#
_cell.length_a   1.000
_cell.length_b   1.000
_cell.length_c   1.000
_cell.angle_alpha   90.00
_cell.angle_beta   90.00
_cell.angle_gamma   90.00
#
_symmetry.space_group_name_H-M   'P 1'
#
loop_
_entity.id
_entity.type
_entity.pdbx_description
1 polymer ?
#
loop_
_entity_poly.entity_id
_entity_poly.type
_entity_poly.pdbx_seq_one_letter_code
_entity_poly.pdbx_strand_id
1 'polypeptide(L)'
;IFEKRLAFPLAIVDEVKKAAAEHAKGAFLVGYRLSPEEPETPGLTMTETFTLVDALGDKELDYLHISLMDVNSKARRGADPTRTRM
;
A
#
# COMPACT_ATOMS: atom_id res chain seq x y z
N ILE A 1 10.53 12.54 -6.59
CA ILE A 1 11.29 11.86 -5.51
C ILE A 1 10.55 10.62 -5.01
N PHE A 2 9.24 10.74 -4.71
CA PHE A 2 8.44 9.60 -4.23
C PHE A 2 8.33 8.42 -5.22
N GLU A 3 8.22 8.66 -6.53
CA GLU A 3 8.18 7.59 -7.55
C GLU A 3 9.39 6.63 -7.45
N LYS A 4 10.57 7.14 -7.09
CA LYS A 4 11.76 6.29 -6.87
C LYS A 4 11.62 5.40 -5.63
N ARG A 5 10.84 5.81 -4.62
CA ARG A 5 10.54 5.02 -3.42
C ARG A 5 9.60 3.83 -3.72
N LEU A 6 8.89 3.84 -4.85
CA LEU A 6 8.03 2.73 -5.27
C LEU A 6 8.81 1.53 -5.80
N ALA A 7 10.03 1.75 -6.30
CA ALA A 7 10.80 0.71 -6.97
C ALA A 7 10.99 -0.55 -6.10
N PHE A 8 11.33 -0.35 -4.82
CA PHE A 8 11.56 -1.47 -3.90
C PHE A 8 10.27 -2.23 -3.54
N PRO A 9 9.20 -1.61 -3.00
CA PRO A 9 7.99 -2.35 -2.66
C PRO A 9 7.34 -3.03 -3.87
N LEU A 10 7.38 -2.43 -5.06
CA LEU A 10 6.84 -3.06 -6.27
C LEU A 10 7.67 -4.26 -6.74
N ALA A 11 9.00 -4.19 -6.67
CA ALA A 11 9.86 -5.32 -6.99
C ALA A 11 9.63 -6.51 -6.03
N ILE A 12 9.35 -6.23 -4.75
CA ILE A 12 9.00 -7.28 -3.78
C ILE A 12 7.67 -7.93 -4.14
N VAL A 13 6.65 -7.15 -4.53
CA VAL A 13 5.38 -7.70 -5.00
C VAL A 13 5.58 -8.63 -6.19
N ASP A 14 6.40 -8.22 -7.17
CA ASP A 14 6.68 -9.02 -8.35
C ASP A 14 7.36 -10.36 -7.99
N GLU A 15 8.37 -10.33 -7.13
CA GLU A 15 9.08 -11.57 -6.74
C GLU A 15 8.20 -12.48 -5.87
N VAL A 16 7.38 -11.93 -4.97
CA VAL A 16 6.43 -12.74 -4.18
C VAL A 16 5.40 -13.40 -5.09
N LYS A 17 4.84 -12.68 -6.07
CA LYS A 17 3.91 -13.26 -7.05
C LYS A 17 4.57 -14.36 -7.88
N LYS A 18 5.81 -14.14 -8.33
CA LYS A 18 6.58 -15.15 -9.07
C LYS A 18 6.82 -16.40 -8.24
N ALA A 19 7.26 -16.25 -6.98
CA ALA A 19 7.47 -17.38 -6.08
C ALA A 19 6.15 -18.14 -5.78
N ALA A 20 5.03 -17.42 -5.60
CA ALA A 20 3.72 -18.03 -5.45
C ALA A 20 3.32 -18.84 -6.69
N ALA A 21 3.54 -18.30 -7.89
CA ALA A 21 3.25 -19.01 -9.14
C ALA A 21 4.13 -20.26 -9.34
N GLU A 22 5.40 -20.22 -8.91
CA GLU A 22 6.33 -21.35 -9.08
C GLU A 22 6.08 -22.48 -8.06
N HIS A 23 5.68 -22.13 -6.83
CA HIS A 23 5.70 -23.08 -5.72
C HIS A 23 4.34 -23.44 -5.13
N ALA A 24 3.29 -22.65 -5.38
CA ALA A 24 1.96 -22.97 -4.85
C ALA A 24 1.39 -24.22 -5.52
N LYS A 25 0.81 -25.12 -4.72
CA LYS A 25 0.16 -26.36 -5.18
C LYS A 25 -1.33 -26.19 -5.51
N GLY A 26 -1.83 -24.96 -5.46
CA GLY A 26 -3.25 -24.61 -5.62
C GLY A 26 -3.43 -23.09 -5.56
N ALA A 27 -4.68 -22.63 -5.47
CA ALA A 27 -4.99 -21.21 -5.35
C ALA A 27 -4.26 -20.58 -4.16
N PHE A 28 -3.53 -19.51 -4.40
CA PHE A 28 -2.71 -18.84 -3.40
C PHE A 28 -2.90 -17.33 -3.50
N LEU A 29 -3.44 -16.72 -2.44
CA LEU A 29 -3.73 -15.29 -2.41
C LEU A 29 -2.49 -14.49 -2.02
N VAL A 30 -2.22 -13.41 -2.75
CA VAL A 30 -1.17 -12.43 -2.48
C VAL A 30 -1.80 -11.07 -2.25
N GLY A 31 -1.58 -10.49 -1.07
CA GLY A 31 -2.02 -9.14 -0.76
C GLY A 31 -0.90 -8.28 -0.21
N TYR A 32 -1.19 -6.98 -0.06
CA TYR A 32 -0.22 -5.99 0.43
C TYR A 32 -0.78 -5.23 1.63
N ARG A 33 0.00 -5.16 2.73
CA ARG A 33 -0.37 -4.40 3.92
C ARG A 33 0.38 -3.08 3.98
N LEU A 34 -0.34 -1.99 4.22
CA LEU A 34 0.23 -0.65 4.36
C LEU A 34 -0.37 0.12 5.53
N SER A 35 0.40 1.06 6.07
CA SER A 35 -0.10 2.12 6.94
C SER A 35 -0.35 3.36 6.07
N PRO A 36 -1.55 3.94 6.05
CA PRO A 36 -1.89 4.95 5.06
C PRO A 36 -1.21 6.30 5.29
N GLU A 37 -0.65 6.55 6.48
CA GLU A 37 0.01 7.81 6.81
C GLU A 37 0.87 7.70 8.07
N GLU A 38 2.02 8.37 8.08
CA GLU A 38 2.92 8.52 9.23
C GLU A 38 2.79 9.93 9.84
N PRO A 39 2.80 10.08 11.18
CA PRO A 39 2.61 11.40 11.81
C PRO A 39 3.84 12.32 11.73
N GLU A 40 5.04 11.80 11.48
CA GLU A 40 6.30 12.56 11.53
C GLU A 40 6.48 13.52 10.33
N THR A 41 7.42 14.46 10.46
CA THR A 41 7.86 15.30 9.34
C THR A 41 9.39 15.24 9.22
N PRO A 42 9.95 14.64 8.14
CA PRO A 42 9.24 14.00 7.02
C PRO A 42 8.64 12.64 7.40
N GLY A 43 7.47 12.33 6.85
CA GLY A 43 6.77 11.04 6.99
C GLY A 43 5.79 10.86 5.84
N LEU A 44 5.32 9.63 5.61
CA LEU A 44 4.39 9.30 4.53
C LEU A 44 3.06 10.09 4.66
N THR A 45 2.66 10.76 3.59
CA THR A 45 1.40 11.51 3.46
C THR A 45 0.33 10.70 2.71
N MET A 46 -0.95 11.10 2.80
CA MET A 46 -2.01 10.44 2.02
C MET A 46 -1.81 10.57 0.51
N THR A 47 -1.24 11.68 0.03
CA THR A 47 -0.91 11.85 -1.40
C THR A 47 0.07 10.77 -1.87
N GLU A 48 1.11 10.51 -1.08
CA GLU A 48 2.08 9.46 -1.36
C GLU A 48 1.45 8.06 -1.25
N THR A 49 0.55 7.84 -0.28
CA THR A 49 -0.21 6.59 -0.17
C THR A 49 -1.10 6.35 -1.37
N PHE A 50 -1.80 7.36 -1.90
CA PHE A 50 -2.61 7.21 -3.11
C PHE A 50 -1.73 6.81 -4.30
N THR A 51 -0.57 7.45 -4.47
CA THR A 51 0.39 7.06 -5.52
C THR A 51 0.86 5.61 -5.37
N LEU A 52 1.10 5.13 -4.14
CA LEU A 52 1.42 3.72 -3.89
C LEU A 52 0.23 2.80 -4.23
N VAL A 53 -0.97 3.15 -3.80
CA VAL A 53 -2.19 2.34 -4.04
C VAL A 53 -2.49 2.23 -5.52
N ASP A 54 -2.37 3.32 -6.29
CA ASP A 54 -2.55 3.30 -7.75
C ASP A 54 -1.56 2.33 -8.40
N ALA A 55 -0.27 2.43 -8.04
CA ALA A 55 0.76 1.54 -8.59
C ALA A 55 0.59 0.06 -8.15
N LEU A 56 0.04 -0.19 -6.96
CA LEU A 56 -0.31 -1.53 -6.50
C LEU A 56 -1.55 -2.09 -7.21
N GLY A 57 -2.48 -1.23 -7.64
CA GLY A 57 -3.65 -1.61 -8.43
C GLY A 57 -3.27 -2.32 -9.73
N ASP A 58 -2.16 -1.92 -10.33
CA ASP A 58 -1.61 -2.53 -11.55
C ASP A 58 -0.91 -3.88 -11.31
N LYS A 59 -0.72 -4.29 -10.05
CA LYS A 59 -0.01 -5.53 -9.70
C LYS A 59 -0.90 -6.77 -9.60
N GLU A 60 -2.21 -6.66 -9.85
CA GLU A 60 -3.20 -7.73 -9.71
C GLU A 60 -3.02 -8.48 -8.37
N LEU A 61 -3.03 -7.72 -7.27
CA LEU A 61 -3.08 -8.27 -5.91
C LEU A 61 -4.50 -8.69 -5.58
N ASP A 62 -4.64 -9.73 -4.77
CA ASP A 62 -5.96 -10.22 -4.32
C ASP A 62 -6.61 -9.30 -3.29
N TYR A 63 -5.80 -8.60 -2.48
CA TYR A 63 -6.30 -7.66 -1.48
C TYR A 63 -5.27 -6.61 -1.06
N LEU A 64 -5.77 -5.47 -0.60
CA LEU A 64 -5.01 -4.49 0.17
C LEU A 64 -5.48 -4.52 1.62
N HIS A 65 -4.53 -4.57 2.55
CA HIS A 65 -4.79 -4.49 3.99
C HIS A 65 -4.34 -3.11 4.50
N ILE A 66 -5.31 -2.24 4.76
CA ILE A 66 -5.05 -0.92 5.32
C ILE A 66 -5.01 -1.01 6.85
N SER A 67 -3.81 -0.85 7.42
CA SER A 67 -3.59 -0.94 8.85
C SER A 67 -3.91 0.37 9.55
N LEU A 68 -4.90 0.35 10.43
CA LEU A 68 -5.31 1.48 11.26
C LEU A 68 -5.52 1.03 12.70
N MET A 69 -5.09 1.86 13.66
CA MET A 69 -5.45 1.67 15.07
C MET A 69 -6.94 1.97 15.30
N ASP A 70 -7.48 2.98 14.60
CA ASP A 70 -8.89 3.37 14.59
C ASP A 70 -9.31 3.66 13.14
N VAL A 71 -10.33 2.97 12.65
CA VAL A 71 -10.89 3.11 11.30
C VAL A 71 -11.47 4.51 11.04
N ASN A 72 -11.87 5.22 12.09
CA ASN A 72 -12.41 6.58 11.98
C ASN A 72 -11.33 7.66 11.93
N SER A 73 -10.05 7.29 12.01
CA SER A 73 -8.92 8.23 11.91
C SER A 73 -9.04 9.09 10.65
N LYS A 74 -8.88 10.40 10.82
CA LYS A 74 -8.90 11.37 9.72
C LYS A 74 -7.51 11.49 9.08
N ALA A 75 -7.47 11.94 7.82
CA ALA A 75 -6.22 12.26 7.16
C ALA A 75 -5.51 13.42 7.87
N ARG A 76 -4.20 13.30 8.15
CA ARG A 76 -3.43 14.41 8.74
C ARG A 76 -2.97 15.36 7.64
N ARG A 77 -2.55 14.85 6.48
CA ARG A 77 -1.94 15.57 5.35
C ARG A 77 -2.20 14.85 4.02
N GLY A 78 -2.38 15.63 2.95
CA GLY A 78 -2.43 15.10 1.58
C GLY A 78 -3.78 14.51 1.14
N ALA A 79 -4.83 14.72 1.92
CA ALA A 79 -6.23 14.41 1.59
C ALA A 79 -7.18 15.33 2.38
N ASP A 80 -8.49 15.20 2.17
CA ASP A 80 -9.51 15.94 2.93
C ASP A 80 -9.45 15.58 4.43
N PRO A 81 -9.13 16.53 5.33
CA PRO A 81 -8.97 16.27 6.76
C PRO A 81 -10.30 15.99 7.48
N THR A 82 -11.45 16.19 6.83
CA THR A 82 -12.77 15.86 7.39
C THR A 82 -13.16 14.40 7.14
N ARG A 83 -12.51 13.75 6.17
CA ARG A 83 -12.75 12.37 5.77
C ARG A 83 -11.81 11.40 6.47
N THR A 84 -12.26 10.15 6.58
CA THR A 84 -11.41 9.05 7.06
C THR A 84 -10.23 8.87 6.11
N ARG A 85 -9.09 8.44 6.65
CA ARG A 85 -7.91 8.03 5.86
C ARG A 85 -7.95 6.57 5.42
N MET A 86 -9.10 5.92 5.62
CA MET A 86 -9.50 4.68 4.95
C MET A 86 -9.99 5.01 3.55
#